data_AF-A0A2M7EJ18-F1
#
_entry.id   AF-A0A2M7EJ18-F1
#
_cell.length_a   1.000
_cell.length_b   1.000
_cell.length_c   1.000
_cell.angle_alpha   90.00
_cell.angle_beta   90.00
_cell.angle_gamma   90.00
#
_symmetry.space_group_name_H-M   'P 1'
#
loop_
_entity.id
_entity.type
_entity.pdbx_description
1 polymer ?
#
loop_
_entity_poly.entity_id
_entity_poly.type
_entity_poly.pdbx_seq_one_letter_code
_entity_poly.pdbx_strand_id
1 'polypeptide(L)'
;TVYTNTKPEYFEGVYYPDTYLVPRDETGDKIATRLIGRFNEQFALYADKYIKANIRWVTGLKIASLISREAAGKADMHLISGIIWNRLNDGMPLQIDATMQY
;
A
#
# COMPACT_ATOMS: atom_id res chain seq x y z
N THR A 1 -19.39 19.18 -9.18
CA THR A 1 -18.41 19.23 -8.08
C THR A 1 -17.13 18.60 -8.57
N VAL A 2 -16.08 19.38 -8.75
CA VAL A 2 -14.78 18.91 -9.24
C VAL A 2 -14.11 18.16 -8.09
N TYR A 3 -13.82 16.87 -8.27
CA TYR A 3 -13.14 16.05 -7.27
C TYR A 3 -11.67 16.47 -7.19
N THR A 4 -11.35 17.52 -6.44
CA THR A 4 -9.98 17.75 -5.97
C THR A 4 -9.70 16.75 -4.86
N ASN A 5 -9.24 15.56 -5.26
CA ASN A 5 -8.68 14.55 -4.36
C ASN A 5 -7.29 15.05 -3.92
N THR A 6 -7.24 15.90 -2.89
CA THR A 6 -6.03 16.63 -2.45
C THR A 6 -5.34 15.99 -1.26
N LYS A 7 -5.55 14.69 -1.01
CA LYS A 7 -4.93 13.96 0.10
C LYS A 7 -3.89 12.96 -0.44
N PRO A 8 -2.59 13.19 -0.23
CA PRO A 8 -1.52 12.33 -0.76
C PRO A 8 -1.64 10.87 -0.31
N GLU A 9 -2.25 10.63 0.86
CA GLU A 9 -2.56 9.29 1.38
C GLU A 9 -3.47 8.43 0.48
N TYR A 10 -4.11 9.02 -0.56
CA TYR A 10 -4.91 8.29 -1.55
C TYR A 10 -4.18 8.02 -2.88
N PHE A 11 -2.96 8.56 -3.06
CA PHE A 11 -2.16 8.43 -4.29
C PHE A 11 -0.82 7.76 -4.07
N GLU A 12 -0.36 7.71 -2.82
CA GLU A 12 0.89 7.06 -2.46
C GLU A 12 0.69 5.55 -2.24
N GLY A 13 1.56 4.74 -2.84
CA GLY A 13 1.50 3.28 -2.74
C GLY A 13 0.42 2.60 -3.60
N VAL A 14 -0.38 3.35 -4.37
CA VAL A 14 -1.44 2.79 -5.25
C VAL A 14 -0.98 2.53 -6.69
N TYR A 15 0.31 2.71 -6.98
CA TYR A 15 0.92 2.32 -8.25
C TYR A 15 1.38 0.87 -8.15
N TYR A 16 0.62 -0.06 -8.72
CA TYR A 16 0.90 -1.47 -8.54
C TYR A 16 2.18 -1.92 -9.28
N PRO A 17 3.15 -2.58 -8.62
CA PRO A 17 4.42 -2.97 -9.23
C PRO A 17 4.25 -4.27 -10.03
N ASP A 18 3.96 -4.15 -11.32
CA ASP A 18 3.81 -5.26 -12.26
C ASP A 18 4.55 -4.93 -13.57
N THR A 19 4.54 -5.86 -14.52
CA THR A 19 5.08 -5.64 -15.86
C THR A 19 3.99 -5.06 -16.76
N TYR A 20 4.25 -3.88 -17.34
CA TYR A 20 3.29 -3.19 -18.21
C TYR A 20 3.86 -2.99 -19.62
N LEU A 21 3.03 -3.26 -20.63
CA LEU A 21 3.32 -2.89 -22.02
C LEU A 21 2.79 -1.48 -22.29
N VAL A 22 3.68 -0.50 -22.45
CA VAL A 22 3.34 0.92 -22.61
C VAL A 22 3.67 1.38 -24.03
N PRO A 23 2.70 1.89 -24.83
CA PRO A 23 2.96 2.55 -26.10
C PRO A 23 3.89 3.77 -25.93
N ARG A 24 4.74 4.02 -26.93
CA ARG A 24 5.76 5.09 -26.85
C ARG A 24 5.18 6.50 -26.75
N ASP A 25 3.96 6.69 -27.24
CA ASP A 25 3.23 7.95 -27.29
C ASP A 25 2.21 8.09 -26.14
N GLU A 26 2.15 7.14 -25.22
CA GLU A 26 1.25 7.22 -24.08
C GLU A 26 1.73 8.25 -23.05
N THR A 27 0.80 9.09 -22.60
CA THR A 27 1.07 10.16 -21.65
C THR A 27 1.17 9.63 -20.21
N GLY A 28 1.91 10.35 -19.36
CA GLY A 28 2.14 9.95 -17.96
C GLY A 28 0.86 9.77 -17.14
N ASP A 29 -0.18 10.57 -17.40
CA ASP A 29 -1.50 10.47 -16.76
C ASP A 29 -2.24 9.18 -17.13
N LYS A 30 -2.13 8.73 -18.39
CA LYS A 30 -2.72 7.46 -18.84
C LYS A 30 -1.98 6.27 -18.22
N ILE A 31 -0.65 6.35 -18.16
CA ILE A 31 0.19 5.35 -17.47
C ILE A 31 -0.21 5.28 -15.99
N ALA A 32 -0.26 6.41 -15.28
CA ALA A 32 -0.68 6.47 -13.89
C ALA A 32 -2.06 5.84 -13.67
N THR A 33 -3.04 6.20 -14.50
CA THR A 33 -4.40 5.63 -14.45
C THR A 33 -4.39 4.12 -14.61
N ARG A 34 -3.56 3.57 -15.51
CA ARG A 34 -3.41 2.13 -15.70
C ARG A 34 -2.84 1.44 -14.46
N LEU A 35 -1.78 1.98 -13.87
CA LEU A 35 -1.14 1.41 -12.68
C LEU A 35 -2.10 1.42 -11.47
N ILE A 36 -2.89 2.49 -11.33
CA ILE A 36 -3.93 2.60 -10.29
C ILE A 36 -5.08 1.62 -10.56
N GLY A 37 -5.50 1.47 -11.83
CA GLY A 37 -6.48 0.47 -12.23
C GLY A 37 -6.05 -0.94 -11.83
N ARG A 38 -4.78 -1.28 -12.09
CA ARG A 38 -4.19 -2.56 -11.69
C ARG A 38 -4.17 -2.75 -10.18
N PHE A 39 -3.84 -1.71 -9.41
CA PHE A 39 -3.93 -1.74 -7.95
C PHE A 39 -5.35 -2.06 -7.49
N ASN A 40 -6.36 -1.40 -8.06
CA ASN A 40 -7.76 -1.61 -7.69
C ASN A 40 -8.22 -3.05 -7.97
N GLU A 41 -7.85 -3.62 -9.11
CA GLU A 41 -8.12 -5.03 -9.44
C GLU A 41 -7.54 -5.98 -8.39
N GLN A 42 -6.27 -5.78 -8.02
CA GLN A 42 -5.58 -6.65 -7.07
C GLN A 42 -6.07 -6.46 -5.65
N PHE A 43 -6.36 -5.22 -5.26
CA PHE A 43 -6.87 -4.89 -3.93
C PHE A 43 -8.30 -5.37 -3.71
N ALA A 44 -9.14 -5.40 -4.76
CA ALA A 44 -10.53 -5.86 -4.67
C ALA A 44 -10.65 -7.28 -4.07
N LEU A 45 -9.67 -8.16 -4.34
CA LEU A 45 -9.60 -9.52 -3.79
C LEU A 45 -9.48 -9.56 -2.25
N TYR A 46 -9.04 -8.46 -1.64
CA TYR A 46 -8.80 -8.34 -0.20
C TYR A 46 -9.78 -7.38 0.49
N ALA A 47 -10.53 -6.57 -0.26
CA ALA A 47 -11.40 -5.51 0.27
C ALA A 47 -12.35 -6.01 1.37
N ASP A 48 -12.99 -7.16 1.16
CA ASP A 48 -13.90 -7.77 2.15
C ASP A 48 -13.19 -8.14 3.47
N LYS A 49 -11.91 -8.53 3.41
CA LYS A 49 -11.13 -8.86 4.61
C LYS A 49 -10.87 -7.61 5.43
N TYR A 50 -10.56 -6.50 4.78
CA TYR A 50 -10.37 -5.20 5.43
C TYR A 50 -11.65 -4.71 6.10
N ILE A 51 -12.79 -4.84 5.40
CA ILE A 51 -14.11 -4.48 5.95
C ILE A 51 -14.43 -5.32 7.19
N LYS A 52 -14.29 -6.65 7.10
CA LYS A 52 -14.54 -7.57 8.22
C LYS A 52 -13.63 -7.31 9.42
N ALA A 53 -12.37 -6.95 9.17
CA ALA A 53 -11.41 -6.63 10.22
C ALA A 53 -11.56 -5.19 10.76
N ASN A 54 -12.47 -4.38 10.22
CA ASN A 54 -12.62 -2.96 10.52
C ASN A 54 -11.30 -2.16 10.36
N ILE A 55 -10.51 -2.52 9.35
CA ILE A 55 -9.25 -1.85 9.02
C ILE A 55 -9.47 -0.97 7.80
N ARG A 56 -9.15 0.33 7.91
CA ARG A 56 -9.14 1.23 6.75
C ARG A 56 -8.09 0.75 5.75
N TRP A 57 -8.46 0.66 4.48
CA TRP A 57 -7.55 0.19 3.42
C TRP A 57 -6.24 1.00 3.34
N VAL A 58 -6.32 2.33 3.51
CA VAL A 58 -5.14 3.21 3.55
C VAL A 58 -4.18 2.87 4.69
N THR A 59 -4.70 2.43 5.85
CA THR A 59 -3.88 1.96 6.97
C THR A 59 -3.20 0.64 6.61
N GLY A 60 -3.95 -0.27 5.99
CA GLY A 60 -3.39 -1.51 5.45
C GLY A 60 -2.26 -1.28 4.47
N LEU A 61 -2.44 -0.35 3.53
CA LEU A 61 -1.45 0.01 2.53
C LEU A 61 -0.17 0.59 3.16
N LYS A 62 -0.32 1.48 4.16
CA LYS A 62 0.82 2.01 4.93
C LYS A 62 1.58 0.91 5.69
N ILE A 63 0.86 -0.03 6.31
CA ILE A 63 1.51 -1.16 6.99
C ILE A 63 2.23 -2.07 5.97
N ALA A 64 1.61 -2.32 4.82
CA ALA A 64 2.21 -3.12 3.75
C ALA A 64 3.49 -2.48 3.19
N SER A 65 3.54 -1.15 3.05
CA SER A 65 4.76 -0.46 2.59
C SER A 65 5.89 -0.55 3.63
N LEU A 66 5.56 -0.45 4.92
CA LEU A 66 6.53 -0.66 6.01
C LEU A 66 7.10 -2.08 5.99
N ILE A 67 6.23 -3.10 5.90
CA ILE A 67 6.64 -4.51 5.82
C ILE A 67 7.52 -4.75 4.60
N SER A 68 7.12 -4.24 3.43
CA SER A 68 7.87 -4.44 2.18
C SER A 68 9.27 -3.85 2.20
N ARG A 69 9.50 -2.80 3.00
CA ARG A 69 10.81 -2.15 3.11
C ARG A 69 11.74 -2.87 4.08
N GLU A 70 11.19 -3.44 5.15
CA GLU A 70 11.95 -4.16 6.18
C GLU A 70 12.26 -5.62 5.79
N ALA A 71 11.39 -6.23 5.00
CA ALA A 71 11.51 -7.65 4.67
C ALA A 71 12.59 -7.90 3.60
N ALA A 72 13.51 -8.83 3.88
CA ALA A 72 14.42 -9.37 2.86
C ALA A 72 13.76 -10.47 2.00
N GLY A 73 12.63 -11.04 2.46
CA GLY A 73 11.85 -12.02 1.71
C GLY A 73 10.46 -12.31 2.30
N LYS A 74 9.70 -13.20 1.65
CA LYS A 74 8.31 -13.52 2.03
C LYS A 74 8.17 -14.09 3.44
N ALA A 75 9.13 -14.89 3.89
CA ALA A 75 9.12 -15.46 5.25
C ALA A 75 9.18 -14.34 6.30
N ASP A 76 10.05 -13.36 6.09
CA ASP A 76 10.21 -12.22 6.99
C ASP A 76 8.97 -11.34 7.01
N MET A 77 8.29 -11.17 5.87
CA MET A 77 7.06 -10.37 5.78
C MET A 77 5.98 -10.85 6.75
N HIS A 78 5.80 -12.16 6.90
CA HIS A 78 4.81 -12.72 7.83
C HIS A 78 5.17 -12.43 9.29
N LEU A 79 6.44 -12.62 9.66
CA LEU A 79 6.94 -12.35 11.01
C LEU A 79 6.85 -10.86 11.35
N ILE A 80 7.33 -9.99 10.45
CA ILE A 80 7.32 -8.54 10.61
C ILE A 80 5.89 -8.03 10.72
N SER A 81 4.95 -8.54 9.91
CA SER A 81 3.53 -8.19 10.02
C SER A 81 2.96 -8.49 11.40
N GLY A 82 3.26 -9.67 11.95
CA GLY A 82 2.83 -10.05 13.30
C GLY A 82 3.38 -9.11 14.36
N ILE A 83 4.67 -8.76 14.28
CA ILE A 83 5.31 -7.81 15.23
C ILE A 83 4.66 -6.44 15.16
N ILE A 84 4.40 -5.92 13.96
CA ILE A 84 3.76 -4.60 13.77
C ILE A 84 2.36 -4.60 14.39
N TRP A 85 1.54 -5.62 14.11
CA TRP A 85 0.19 -5.70 14.66
C TRP A 85 0.18 -5.85 16.18
N ASN A 86 1.08 -6.65 16.75
CA ASN A 86 1.21 -6.78 18.20
C ASN A 86 1.54 -5.43 18.85
N ARG A 87 2.52 -4.70 18.31
CA ARG A 87 2.87 -3.36 18.81
C ARG A 87 1.71 -2.37 18.71
N LEU A 88 0.99 -2.34 17.58
CA LEU A 88 -0.16 -1.45 17.41
C LEU A 88 -1.28 -1.76 18.41
N ASN A 89 -1.56 -3.04 18.65
CA ASN A 89 -2.58 -3.47 19.62
C ASN A 89 -2.18 -3.12 21.06
N ASP A 90 -0.90 -3.18 21.39
CA ASP A 90 -0.37 -2.82 22.71
C ASP A 90 -0.09 -1.30 22.87
N GLY A 91 -0.42 -0.49 21.86
CA GLY A 91 -0.16 0.96 21.87
C GLY A 91 1.32 1.33 21.88
N MET A 92 2.20 0.41 21.49
CA MET A 92 3.64 0.61 21.47
C MET A 92 4.11 1.36 20.21
N PRO A 93 5.15 2.21 20.32
CA PRO A 93 5.77 2.81 19.15
C PRO A 93 6.39 1.72 18.25
N LEU A 94 6.22 1.88 16.94
CA LEU A 94 6.71 0.89 15.96
C LEU A 94 8.24 0.80 15.94
N GLN A 95 8.95 1.92 16.17
CA GLN A 95 10.42 1.99 16.16
C GLN A 95 11.05 1.36 14.90
N ILE A 96 10.41 1.58 13.75
CA ILE A 96 10.85 1.08 12.46
C ILE A 96 11.81 2.09 11.85
N ASP A 97 13.06 1.68 11.64
CA ASP A 97 14.16 2.52 11.12
C ASP A 97 13.81 3.12 9.75
N ALA A 98 13.07 2.35 8.95
CA ALA A 98 12.49 2.77 7.70
C ALA A 98 11.76 4.15 7.77
N THR A 99 11.03 4.47 8.84
CA THR A 99 10.26 5.73 8.90
C THR A 99 11.12 6.99 8.92
N MET A 100 12.42 6.90 9.19
CA MET A 100 13.34 8.05 9.19
C MET A 100 13.83 8.45 7.79
N GLN A 101 13.71 7.57 6.79
CA GLN A 101 14.13 7.81 5.40
C GLN A 101 12.97 8.05 4.42
N TYR A 102 11.74 8.26 4.92
CA TYR A 102 10.54 8.50 4.10
C TYR A 102 10.21 9.98 3.96
#